data_AF-A0A2V6HC35-F1
#
_entry.id   AF-A0A2V6HC35-F1
#
_cell.length_a   1.000
_cell.length_b   1.000
_cell.length_c   1.000
_cell.angle_alpha   90.00
_cell.angle_beta   90.00
_cell.angle_gamma   90.00
#
_symmetry.space_group_name_H-M   'P 1'
#
loop_
_entity.id
_entity.type
_entity.pdbx_description
1 polymer ?
#
loop_
_entity_poly.entity_id
_entity_poly.type
_entity_poly.pdbx_seq_one_letter_code
_entity_poly.pdbx_strand_id
1 'polypeptide(L)'
;MVRANCRARFTAADFDFIVRTLARSQTDQVSLVDLLSDVETRDSILDHPRLVDAILNHCGHLRISSQFYFYVLARHVLQQGGIGDRKLCDYVASLLETFSRASRLQISEETHHLAEQYISDILIALNRATPEQAFLLRAHIGNYSLFISGIFHENTQRRSLRGGPDIKFYEQVGRTNYQLVSSHMVARRCELDDVFEGLADRFREVRLALNQLSDQLLNLDEDTRPSISL
;
A
#
# COMPACT_ATOMS: atom_id res chain seq x y z
N MET A 1 0.15 -5.58 -13.84
CA MET A 1 1.11 -5.93 -12.77
C MET A 1 1.54 -4.65 -12.07
N VAL A 2 1.57 -4.67 -10.73
CA VAL A 2 2.06 -3.54 -9.92
C VAL A 2 3.54 -3.30 -10.22
N ARG A 3 3.96 -2.03 -10.25
CA ARG A 3 5.36 -1.61 -10.46
C ARG A 3 5.86 -0.85 -9.23
N ALA A 4 7.16 -0.91 -8.96
CA ALA A 4 7.81 -0.17 -7.88
C ALA A 4 8.23 1.24 -8.35
N ASN A 5 7.27 2.04 -8.85
CA ASN A 5 7.56 3.36 -9.44
C ASN A 5 6.62 4.47 -8.94
N CYS A 6 6.15 4.39 -7.70
CA CYS A 6 5.17 5.32 -7.15
C CYS A 6 5.67 6.77 -7.18
N ARG A 7 6.88 7.02 -6.68
CA ARG A 7 7.52 8.36 -6.67
C ARG A 7 7.68 9.00 -8.04
N ALA A 8 7.88 8.21 -9.09
CA ALA A 8 8.00 8.73 -10.46
C ALA A 8 6.68 9.22 -11.06
N ARG A 9 5.55 8.94 -10.39
CA ARG A 9 4.19 9.29 -10.84
C ARG A 9 3.61 10.48 -10.08
N PHE A 10 4.40 11.18 -9.27
CA PHE A 10 3.95 12.38 -8.56
C PHE A 10 3.64 13.51 -9.52
N THR A 11 2.62 14.29 -9.16
CA THR A 11 2.06 15.36 -9.96
C THR A 11 2.51 16.72 -9.45
N ALA A 12 2.35 17.77 -10.25
CA ALA A 12 2.62 19.14 -9.81
C ALA A 12 1.85 19.52 -8.53
N ALA A 13 0.60 19.05 -8.40
CA ALA A 13 -0.21 19.29 -7.21
C ALA A 13 0.39 18.68 -5.93
N ASP A 14 1.09 17.54 -6.06
CA ASP A 14 1.78 16.89 -4.94
C ASP A 14 2.98 17.74 -4.48
N PHE A 15 3.77 18.26 -5.41
CA PHE A 15 4.88 19.15 -5.10
C PHE A 15 4.39 20.47 -4.47
N ASP A 16 3.31 21.05 -5.00
CA ASP A 16 2.67 22.23 -4.40
C ASP A 16 2.22 21.95 -2.96
N PHE A 17 1.66 20.77 -2.70
CA PHE A 17 1.26 20.36 -1.35
C PHE A 17 2.47 20.24 -0.41
N ILE A 18 3.59 19.65 -0.86
CA ILE A 18 4.81 19.55 -0.05
C ILE A 18 5.31 20.95 0.33
N VAL A 19 5.44 21.84 -0.66
CA VAL A 19 5.94 23.20 -0.44
C VAL A 19 5.03 23.97 0.51
N ARG A 20 3.71 23.90 0.33
CA ARG A 20 2.73 24.55 1.22
C ARG A 20 2.78 24.02 2.65
N THR A 21 3.00 22.72 2.81
CA THR A 21 3.02 22.06 4.12
C THR A 21 4.30 22.36 4.90
N LEU A 22 5.45 22.39 4.21
CA LEU A 22 6.76 22.45 4.86
C LEU A 22 7.34 23.86 4.95
N ALA A 23 7.07 24.73 3.98
CA ALA A 23 7.61 26.09 3.97
C ALA A 23 7.09 26.91 5.16
N ARG A 24 8.00 27.66 5.81
CA ARG A 24 7.66 28.60 6.88
C ARG A 24 7.65 30.05 6.40
N SER A 25 8.26 30.33 5.26
CA SER A 25 8.36 31.65 4.62
C SER A 25 8.41 31.55 3.10
N GLN A 26 8.28 32.68 2.39
CA GLN A 26 8.36 32.73 0.92
C GLN A 26 9.78 32.40 0.40
N THR A 27 10.82 32.72 1.16
CA THR A 27 12.21 32.34 0.84
C THR A 27 12.42 30.82 0.97
N ASP A 28 11.79 30.19 1.96
CA ASP A 28 11.85 28.72 2.13
C ASP A 28 11.15 27.99 0.97
N GLN A 29 10.11 28.58 0.38
CA GLN A 29 9.41 27.97 -0.76
C GLN A 29 10.33 27.79 -1.95
N VAL A 30 11.14 28.81 -2.29
CA VAL A 30 12.10 28.73 -3.41
C VAL A 30 13.15 27.66 -3.12
N SER A 31 13.72 27.66 -1.91
CA SER A 31 14.72 26.65 -1.51
C SER A 31 14.15 25.22 -1.52
N LEU A 32 12.89 25.02 -1.13
CA LEU A 32 12.25 23.70 -1.15
C LEU A 32 12.01 23.20 -2.57
N VAL A 33 11.65 24.07 -3.51
CA VAL A 33 11.48 23.69 -4.92
C VAL A 33 12.82 23.21 -5.51
N ASP A 34 13.90 23.90 -5.20
CA ASP A 34 15.25 23.49 -5.63
C ASP A 34 15.64 22.13 -5.02
N LEU A 35 15.36 21.93 -3.72
CA LEU A 35 15.61 20.64 -3.05
C LEU A 35 14.72 19.49 -3.56
N LEU A 36 13.53 19.77 -4.08
CA LEU A 36 12.67 18.73 -4.66
C LEU A 36 13.15 18.25 -6.04
N SER A 37 14.07 19.00 -6.66
CA SER A 37 14.68 18.66 -7.95
C SER A 37 15.79 17.61 -7.80
N ASP A 38 16.47 17.56 -6.65
CA ASP A 38 17.42 16.50 -6.33
C ASP A 38 16.71 15.27 -5.71
N VAL A 39 17.14 14.07 -6.11
CA VAL A 39 16.45 12.82 -5.77
C VAL A 39 16.64 12.45 -4.30
N GLU A 40 17.84 12.64 -3.75
CA GLU A 40 18.16 12.23 -2.38
C GLU A 40 17.52 13.18 -1.36
N THR A 41 17.56 14.48 -1.64
CA THR A 41 16.88 15.50 -0.83
C THR A 41 15.37 15.36 -0.91
N ARG A 42 14.80 15.09 -2.10
CA ARG A 42 13.37 14.80 -2.24
C ARG A 42 12.95 13.61 -1.39
N ASP A 43 13.72 12.53 -1.43
CA ASP A 43 13.44 11.34 -0.63
C ASP A 43 13.43 11.63 0.87
N SER A 44 14.34 12.50 1.34
CA SER A 44 14.39 12.92 2.73
C SER A 44 13.22 13.84 3.11
N ILE A 45 12.78 14.69 2.18
CA ILE A 45 11.61 15.56 2.35
C ILE A 45 10.32 14.73 2.46
N LEU A 46 10.19 13.68 1.66
CA LEU A 46 9.02 12.78 1.69
C LEU A 46 8.88 12.03 3.02
N ASP A 47 9.99 11.85 3.74
CA ASP A 47 10.03 11.21 5.05
C ASP A 47 9.67 12.19 6.20
N HIS A 48 9.36 13.46 5.89
CA HIS A 48 9.07 14.47 6.90
C HIS A 48 7.69 14.26 7.58
N PRO A 49 7.62 14.15 8.93
CA PRO A 49 6.39 13.76 9.65
C PRO A 49 5.20 14.71 9.42
N ARG A 50 5.48 16.01 9.28
CA ARG A 50 4.44 17.02 8.96
C ARG A 50 3.63 16.72 7.70
N LEU A 51 4.16 15.97 6.72
CA LEU A 51 3.39 15.58 5.54
C LEU A 51 2.27 14.60 5.91
N VAL A 52 2.57 13.65 6.80
CA VAL A 52 1.59 12.67 7.31
C VAL A 52 0.53 13.40 8.14
N ASP A 53 0.97 14.26 9.06
CA ASP A 53 0.05 15.05 9.89
C ASP A 53 -0.87 15.92 9.02
N ALA A 54 -0.35 16.54 7.97
CA ALA A 54 -1.15 17.34 7.07
C ALA A 54 -2.17 16.50 6.29
N ILE A 55 -1.78 15.30 5.83
CA ILE A 55 -2.67 14.38 5.12
C ILE A 55 -3.80 13.88 6.03
N LEU A 56 -3.48 13.42 7.24
CA LEU A 56 -4.45 12.83 8.15
C LEU A 56 -5.41 13.88 8.74
N ASN A 57 -4.94 15.11 9.02
CA ASN A 57 -5.77 16.14 9.63
C ASN A 57 -6.61 16.97 8.63
N HIS A 58 -6.32 16.91 7.33
CA HIS A 58 -7.01 17.75 6.31
C HIS A 58 -7.73 16.94 5.22
N CYS A 59 -8.16 15.70 5.53
CA CYS A 59 -8.70 14.74 4.55
C CYS A 59 -9.79 15.29 3.61
N GLY A 60 -10.62 16.25 4.06
CA GLY A 60 -11.74 16.79 3.28
C GLY A 60 -11.39 17.68 2.08
N HIS A 61 -10.17 18.23 2.00
CA HIS A 61 -9.76 19.17 0.93
C HIS A 61 -8.42 18.83 0.28
N LEU A 62 -8.00 17.56 0.38
CA LEU A 62 -6.74 17.09 -0.19
C LEU A 62 -6.75 17.16 -1.71
N ARG A 63 -5.98 18.09 -2.27
CA ARG A 63 -5.69 18.18 -3.72
C ARG A 63 -4.36 17.52 -4.03
N ILE A 64 -4.25 16.22 -3.74
CA ILE A 64 -3.08 15.39 -4.02
C ILE A 64 -3.47 14.15 -4.82
N SER A 65 -2.50 13.56 -5.51
CA SER A 65 -2.69 12.31 -6.24
C SER A 65 -2.81 11.13 -5.27
N SER A 66 -3.52 10.07 -5.69
CA SER A 66 -3.61 8.81 -4.93
C SER A 66 -2.24 8.19 -4.68
N GLN A 67 -1.32 8.33 -5.62
CA GLN A 67 0.04 7.78 -5.57
C GLN A 67 0.84 8.45 -4.45
N PHE A 68 0.80 9.78 -4.40
CA PHE A 68 1.44 10.54 -3.33
C PHE A 68 0.83 10.21 -1.96
N TYR A 69 -0.51 10.19 -1.88
CA TYR A 69 -1.24 9.82 -0.67
C TYR A 69 -0.80 8.45 -0.12
N PHE A 70 -0.86 7.39 -0.94
CA PHE A 70 -0.47 6.05 -0.50
C PHE A 70 1.02 5.93 -0.23
N TYR A 71 1.88 6.65 -0.96
CA TYR A 71 3.32 6.61 -0.73
C TYR A 71 3.67 7.22 0.64
N VAL A 72 3.23 8.44 0.94
CA VAL A 72 3.58 9.12 2.20
C VAL A 72 3.10 8.31 3.40
N LEU A 73 1.87 7.79 3.34
CA LEU A 73 1.29 6.99 4.42
C LEU A 73 1.98 5.62 4.58
N ALA A 74 2.17 4.88 3.48
CA ALA A 74 2.89 3.61 3.54
C ALA A 74 4.32 3.81 4.02
N ARG A 75 5.00 4.86 3.56
CA ARG A 75 6.37 5.18 3.97
C ARG A 75 6.46 5.42 5.46
N HIS A 76 5.55 6.21 6.00
CA HIS A 76 5.50 6.49 7.43
C HIS A 76 5.40 5.22 8.27
N VAL A 77 4.39 4.37 8.00
CA VAL A 77 4.19 3.15 8.82
C VAL A 77 5.29 2.11 8.60
N LEU A 78 5.82 1.99 7.38
CA LEU A 78 6.94 1.08 7.10
C LEU A 78 8.21 1.52 7.83
N GLN A 79 8.50 2.83 7.90
CA GLN A 79 9.61 3.35 8.68
C GLN A 79 9.47 3.06 10.17
N GLN A 80 8.28 3.25 10.74
CA GLN A 80 8.01 2.89 12.15
C GLN A 80 8.21 1.38 12.40
N GLY A 81 7.91 0.54 11.40
CA GLY A 81 8.20 -0.89 11.40
C GLY A 81 9.66 -1.27 11.12
N GLY A 82 10.59 -0.31 10.99
CA GLY A 82 12.00 -0.55 10.70
C GLY A 82 12.31 -0.90 9.24
N ILE A 83 11.37 -0.70 8.32
CA ILE A 83 11.50 -1.02 6.90
C ILE A 83 11.87 0.25 6.13
N GLY A 84 13.19 0.43 5.94
CA GLY A 84 13.76 1.60 5.27
C GLY A 84 13.82 1.54 3.75
N ASP A 85 13.57 0.37 3.13
CA ASP A 85 13.69 0.17 1.68
C ASP A 85 12.64 0.99 0.92
N ARG A 86 13.12 1.96 0.13
CA ARG A 86 12.28 2.89 -0.64
C ARG A 86 11.61 2.23 -1.84
N LYS A 87 12.28 1.27 -2.49
CA LYS A 87 11.74 0.56 -3.66
C LYS A 87 10.62 -0.40 -3.23
N LEU A 88 10.81 -1.09 -2.10
CA LEU A 88 9.75 -1.86 -1.47
C LEU A 88 8.56 -0.96 -1.12
N CYS A 89 8.81 0.23 -0.54
CA CYS A 89 7.77 1.21 -0.25
C CYS A 89 7.02 1.68 -1.50
N ASP A 90 7.73 1.97 -2.61
CA ASP A 90 7.12 2.32 -3.89
C ASP A 90 6.17 1.21 -4.38
N TYR A 91 6.57 -0.04 -4.22
CA TYR A 91 5.75 -1.18 -4.60
C TYR A 91 4.50 -1.31 -3.73
N VAL A 92 4.66 -1.25 -2.41
CA VAL A 92 3.54 -1.33 -1.45
C VAL A 92 2.55 -0.19 -1.70
N ALA A 93 3.04 1.04 -1.88
CA ALA A 93 2.18 2.18 -2.19
C ALA A 93 1.39 1.99 -3.50
N SER A 94 2.05 1.49 -4.54
CA SER A 94 1.40 1.21 -5.83
C SER A 94 0.39 0.05 -5.74
N LEU A 95 0.67 -0.94 -4.88
CA LEU A 95 -0.25 -2.03 -4.56
C LEU A 95 -1.50 -1.46 -3.89
N LEU A 96 -1.34 -0.66 -2.82
CA LEU A 96 -2.46 -0.03 -2.13
C LEU A 96 -3.31 0.81 -3.10
N GLU A 97 -2.68 1.64 -3.94
CA GLU A 97 -3.38 2.41 -4.96
C GLU A 97 -4.22 1.52 -5.90
N THR A 98 -3.62 0.44 -6.40
CA THR A 98 -4.27 -0.48 -7.33
C THR A 98 -5.48 -1.15 -6.69
N PHE A 99 -5.33 -1.69 -5.49
CA PHE A 99 -6.40 -2.44 -4.82
C PHE A 99 -7.47 -1.53 -4.21
N SER A 100 -7.13 -0.34 -3.73
CA SER A 100 -8.12 0.65 -3.27
C SER A 100 -8.99 1.20 -4.40
N ARG A 101 -8.46 1.27 -5.64
CA ARG A 101 -9.28 1.60 -6.81
C ARG A 101 -10.22 0.44 -7.18
N ALA A 102 -9.71 -0.79 -7.15
CA ALA A 102 -10.51 -1.97 -7.44
C ALA A 102 -11.61 -2.19 -6.39
N SER A 103 -11.31 -1.98 -5.10
CA SER A 103 -12.28 -2.12 -4.01
C SER A 103 -13.39 -1.08 -4.12
N ARG A 104 -13.10 0.18 -4.43
CA ARG A 104 -14.11 1.24 -4.64
C ARG A 104 -15.11 0.92 -5.75
N LEU A 105 -14.69 0.19 -6.79
CA LEU A 105 -15.57 -0.26 -7.87
C LEU A 105 -16.46 -1.46 -7.46
N GLN A 106 -16.18 -2.05 -6.30
CA GLN A 106 -16.72 -3.30 -5.81
C GLN A 106 -17.46 -3.14 -4.46
N ILE A 107 -17.76 -1.92 -4.00
CA ILE A 107 -18.41 -1.72 -2.69
C ILE A 107 -19.92 -1.96 -2.80
N SER A 108 -20.33 -3.20 -2.55
CA SER A 108 -21.64 -3.62 -2.04
C SER A 108 -21.41 -4.73 -0.99
N GLU A 109 -22.29 -4.89 0.01
CA GLU A 109 -22.16 -5.92 1.05
C GLU A 109 -22.07 -7.36 0.49
N GLU A 110 -22.60 -7.59 -0.71
CA GLU A 110 -22.53 -8.87 -1.44
C GLU A 110 -21.11 -9.22 -1.93
N THR A 111 -20.23 -8.24 -2.02
CA THR A 111 -18.88 -8.39 -2.59
C THR A 111 -17.91 -9.09 -1.63
N HIS A 112 -18.29 -9.27 -0.38
CA HIS A 112 -17.41 -9.90 0.61
C HIS A 112 -17.37 -11.44 0.49
N HIS A 113 -18.45 -12.10 0.07
CA HIS A 113 -18.39 -13.52 -0.30
C HIS A 113 -17.46 -13.76 -1.51
N LEU A 114 -17.42 -12.79 -2.43
CA LEU A 114 -16.56 -12.83 -3.60
C LEU A 114 -15.08 -12.85 -3.22
N ALA A 115 -14.63 -12.30 -2.08
CA ALA A 115 -13.21 -12.28 -1.71
C ALA A 115 -12.58 -13.67 -1.43
N GLU A 116 -13.30 -14.57 -0.77
CA GLU A 116 -12.85 -15.96 -0.53
C GLU A 116 -12.94 -16.81 -1.78
N GLN A 117 -14.06 -16.66 -2.51
CA GLN A 117 -14.21 -17.24 -3.83
C GLN A 117 -13.06 -16.75 -4.71
N TYR A 118 -12.70 -15.47 -4.63
CA TYR A 118 -11.65 -14.87 -5.43
C TYR A 118 -10.28 -15.47 -5.16
N ILE A 119 -9.84 -15.60 -3.90
CA ILE A 119 -8.54 -16.24 -3.64
C ILE A 119 -8.55 -17.71 -4.04
N SER A 120 -9.65 -18.42 -3.81
CA SER A 120 -9.81 -19.83 -4.19
C SER A 120 -9.82 -20.00 -5.71
N ASP A 121 -10.53 -19.13 -6.43
CA ASP A 121 -10.65 -19.09 -7.89
C ASP A 121 -9.30 -18.77 -8.53
N ILE A 122 -8.54 -17.84 -7.97
CA ILE A 122 -7.18 -17.54 -8.44
C ILE A 122 -6.25 -18.73 -8.22
N LEU A 123 -6.34 -19.41 -7.07
CA LEU A 123 -5.56 -20.63 -6.80
C LEU A 123 -5.96 -21.78 -7.74
N ILE A 124 -7.24 -21.93 -8.06
CA ILE A 124 -7.73 -22.91 -9.05
C ILE A 124 -7.23 -22.54 -10.45
N ALA A 125 -7.30 -21.27 -10.84
CA ALA A 125 -6.80 -20.77 -12.11
C ALA A 125 -5.29 -21.00 -12.25
N LEU A 126 -4.53 -20.82 -11.15
CA LEU A 126 -3.09 -21.07 -11.11
C LEU A 126 -2.74 -22.52 -11.47
N ASN A 127 -3.55 -23.50 -11.07
CA ASN A 127 -3.33 -24.91 -11.40
C ASN A 127 -3.46 -25.22 -12.90
N ARG A 128 -4.10 -24.34 -13.67
CA ARG A 128 -4.33 -24.49 -15.12
C ARG A 128 -3.54 -23.49 -15.95
N ALA A 129 -2.78 -22.62 -15.31
CA ALA A 129 -2.09 -21.51 -15.95
C ALA A 129 -0.83 -21.95 -16.69
N THR A 130 -0.52 -21.28 -17.80
CA THR A 130 0.81 -21.39 -18.43
C THR A 130 1.88 -20.81 -17.49
N PRO A 131 3.18 -21.11 -17.66
CA PRO A 131 4.24 -20.55 -16.82
C PRO A 131 4.20 -19.01 -16.73
N GLU A 132 3.92 -18.32 -17.83
CA GLU A 132 3.84 -16.85 -17.88
C GLU A 132 2.63 -16.32 -17.10
N GLN A 133 1.47 -16.97 -17.26
CA GLN A 133 0.25 -16.64 -16.52
C GLN A 133 0.43 -16.95 -15.03
N ALA A 134 1.07 -18.06 -14.70
CA ALA A 134 1.33 -18.49 -13.34
C ALA A 134 2.16 -17.44 -12.59
N PHE A 135 3.17 -16.84 -13.23
CA PHE A 135 3.93 -15.75 -12.62
C PHE A 135 3.02 -14.57 -12.23
N LEU A 136 2.15 -14.11 -13.14
CA LEU A 136 1.24 -12.99 -12.88
C LEU A 136 0.22 -13.33 -11.78
N LEU A 137 -0.34 -14.54 -11.80
CA LEU A 137 -1.29 -15.00 -10.79
C LEU A 137 -0.62 -15.13 -9.42
N ARG A 138 0.61 -15.66 -9.34
CA ARG A 138 1.36 -15.75 -8.08
C ARG A 138 1.68 -14.38 -7.50
N ALA A 139 2.18 -13.45 -8.32
CA ALA A 139 2.42 -12.07 -7.87
C ALA A 139 1.12 -11.42 -7.37
N HIS A 140 0.01 -11.65 -8.06
CA HIS A 140 -1.30 -11.16 -7.64
C HIS A 140 -1.81 -11.80 -6.34
N ILE A 141 -1.61 -13.10 -6.14
CA ILE A 141 -1.92 -13.81 -4.89
C ILE A 141 -1.13 -13.19 -3.72
N GLY A 142 0.17 -12.94 -3.93
CA GLY A 142 1.02 -12.25 -2.95
C GLY A 142 0.44 -10.89 -2.56
N ASN A 143 0.15 -10.07 -3.57
CA ASN A 143 -0.37 -8.72 -3.39
C ASN A 143 -1.73 -8.69 -2.70
N TYR A 144 -2.65 -9.56 -3.14
CA TYR A 144 -3.98 -9.67 -2.57
C TYR A 144 -3.92 -10.11 -1.11
N SER A 145 -3.07 -11.10 -0.81
CA SER A 145 -2.90 -11.58 0.56
C SER A 145 -2.37 -10.49 1.47
N LEU A 146 -1.40 -9.69 1.01
CA LEU A 146 -0.87 -8.55 1.78
C LEU A 146 -1.94 -7.47 1.98
N PHE A 147 -2.69 -7.14 0.93
CA PHE A 147 -3.73 -6.12 1.00
C PHE A 147 -4.85 -6.50 1.97
N ILE A 148 -5.41 -7.70 1.86
CA ILE A 148 -6.53 -8.15 2.71
C ILE A 148 -6.07 -8.32 4.16
N SER A 149 -4.92 -8.95 4.39
CA SER A 149 -4.44 -9.20 5.76
C SER A 149 -3.84 -7.97 6.43
N GLY A 150 -3.45 -6.95 5.66
CA GLY A 150 -2.94 -5.66 6.14
C GLY A 150 -4.05 -4.62 6.33
N ILE A 151 -4.74 -4.23 5.26
CA ILE A 151 -5.74 -3.15 5.27
C ILE A 151 -7.11 -3.61 5.76
N PHE A 152 -7.51 -4.86 5.53
CA PHE A 152 -8.81 -5.38 5.95
C PHE A 152 -8.68 -6.40 7.09
N HIS A 153 -7.71 -6.17 7.99
CA HIS A 153 -7.30 -7.15 8.98
C HIS A 153 -8.41 -7.47 10.01
N GLU A 154 -9.16 -6.49 10.50
CA GLU A 154 -10.29 -6.71 11.42
C GLU A 154 -11.40 -7.52 10.77
N ASN A 155 -11.72 -7.22 9.51
CA ASN A 155 -12.74 -7.94 8.75
C ASN A 155 -12.30 -9.39 8.53
N THR A 156 -11.02 -9.60 8.23
CA THR A 156 -10.43 -10.94 8.07
C THR A 156 -10.53 -11.74 9.36
N GLN A 157 -10.23 -11.13 10.52
CA GLN A 157 -10.38 -11.79 11.83
C GLN A 157 -11.84 -12.14 12.14
N ARG A 158 -12.76 -11.18 11.99
CA ARG A 158 -14.20 -11.40 12.21
C ARG A 158 -14.75 -12.52 11.33
N ARG A 159 -14.23 -12.64 10.10
CA ARG A 159 -14.64 -13.68 9.16
C ARG A 159 -14.03 -15.05 9.46
N SER A 160 -12.81 -15.11 9.96
CA SER A 160 -12.21 -16.37 10.39
C SER A 160 -13.06 -17.07 11.45
N LEU A 161 -13.67 -16.30 12.36
CA LEU A 161 -14.65 -16.82 13.33
C LEU A 161 -15.92 -17.41 12.70
N ARG A 162 -16.19 -17.11 11.43
CA ARG A 162 -17.32 -17.63 10.63
C ARG A 162 -16.89 -18.71 9.61
N GLY A 163 -15.69 -19.27 9.76
CA GLY A 163 -15.18 -20.37 8.92
C GLY A 163 -14.36 -19.93 7.71
N GLY A 164 -14.03 -18.64 7.60
CA GLY A 164 -13.15 -18.11 6.55
C GLY A 164 -11.65 -18.30 6.82
N PRO A 165 -10.78 -18.11 5.82
CA PRO A 165 -9.34 -18.15 6.03
C PRO A 165 -8.87 -17.10 7.04
N ASP A 166 -7.95 -17.49 7.91
CA ASP A 166 -7.40 -16.62 8.95
C ASP A 166 -6.21 -15.78 8.45
N ILE A 167 -5.70 -14.88 9.29
CA ILE A 167 -4.52 -14.07 8.95
C ILE A 167 -3.31 -14.94 8.65
N LYS A 168 -3.14 -16.07 9.37
CA LYS A 168 -2.00 -16.97 9.17
C LYS A 168 -2.02 -17.62 7.79
N PHE A 169 -3.21 -17.97 7.28
CA PHE A 169 -3.39 -18.45 5.93
C PHE A 169 -2.89 -17.42 4.90
N TYR A 170 -3.38 -16.18 4.97
CA TYR A 170 -2.96 -15.13 4.02
C TYR A 170 -1.46 -14.81 4.16
N GLU A 171 -0.92 -14.82 5.37
CA GLU A 171 0.51 -14.62 5.61
C GLU A 171 1.34 -15.73 4.93
N GLN A 172 0.98 -17.00 5.12
CA GLN A 172 1.68 -18.13 4.50
C GLN A 172 1.56 -18.12 2.98
N VAL A 173 0.34 -17.92 2.46
CA VAL A 173 0.05 -17.89 1.03
C VAL A 173 0.79 -16.72 0.36
N GLY A 174 0.75 -15.54 0.96
CA GLY A 174 1.41 -14.35 0.46
C GLY A 174 2.93 -14.52 0.39
N ARG A 175 3.54 -14.92 1.51
CA ARG A 175 4.99 -15.20 1.62
C ARG A 175 5.46 -16.21 0.57
N THR A 176 4.76 -17.34 0.49
CA THR A 176 5.13 -18.43 -0.43
C THR A 176 5.10 -17.95 -1.88
N ASN A 177 4.07 -17.20 -2.27
CA ASN A 177 3.94 -16.75 -3.65
C ASN A 177 4.97 -15.68 -4.01
N TYR A 178 5.29 -14.75 -3.10
CA TYR A 178 6.39 -13.81 -3.31
C TYR A 178 7.74 -14.51 -3.45
N GLN A 179 8.02 -15.50 -2.61
CA GLN A 179 9.25 -16.29 -2.70
C GLN A 179 9.39 -17.01 -4.04
N LEU A 180 8.27 -17.55 -4.56
CA LEU A 180 8.28 -18.25 -5.84
C LEU A 180 8.48 -17.31 -7.04
N VAL A 181 8.02 -16.06 -6.96
CA VAL A 181 8.17 -15.09 -8.05
C VAL A 181 9.47 -14.29 -7.98
N SER A 182 10.11 -14.17 -6.82
CA SER A 182 11.35 -13.39 -6.66
C SER A 182 12.48 -13.89 -7.57
N SER A 183 12.64 -15.20 -7.70
CA SER A 183 13.68 -15.82 -8.54
C SER A 183 13.30 -15.93 -10.03
N HIS A 184 12.12 -15.48 -10.42
CA HIS A 184 11.62 -15.64 -11.79
C HIS A 184 12.24 -14.61 -12.75
N MET A 185 12.53 -15.01 -14.00
CA MET A 185 13.16 -14.10 -14.98
C MET A 185 12.34 -12.83 -15.25
N VAL A 186 11.00 -12.92 -15.20
CA VAL A 186 10.12 -11.76 -15.37
C VAL A 186 10.26 -10.76 -14.22
N ALA A 187 10.48 -11.23 -12.98
CA ALA A 187 10.73 -10.32 -11.85
C ALA A 187 12.02 -9.54 -12.06
N ARG A 188 13.11 -10.21 -12.46
CA ARG A 188 14.40 -9.56 -12.79
C ARG A 188 14.26 -8.54 -13.92
N ARG A 189 13.55 -8.90 -15.00
CA ARG A 189 13.31 -7.99 -16.14
C ARG A 189 12.51 -6.75 -15.74
N CYS A 190 11.66 -6.87 -14.74
CA CYS A 190 10.89 -5.75 -14.20
C CYS A 190 11.56 -5.07 -13.00
N GLU A 191 12.75 -5.51 -12.62
CA GLU A 191 13.47 -5.03 -11.43
C GLU A 191 12.61 -5.15 -10.16
N LEU A 192 11.96 -6.29 -9.96
CA LEU A 192 11.10 -6.59 -8.80
C LEU A 192 11.55 -7.81 -8.00
N ASP A 193 12.63 -8.47 -8.41
CA ASP A 193 13.17 -9.66 -7.76
C ASP A 193 13.55 -9.40 -6.29
N ASP A 194 14.29 -8.33 -6.05
CA ASP A 194 14.66 -7.82 -4.71
C ASP A 194 13.45 -7.40 -3.88
N VAL A 195 12.46 -6.75 -4.51
CA VAL A 195 11.22 -6.33 -3.85
C VAL A 195 10.41 -7.55 -3.41
N PHE A 196 10.25 -8.54 -4.29
CA PHE A 196 9.52 -9.76 -3.97
C PHE A 196 10.24 -10.58 -2.90
N GLU A 197 11.57 -10.68 -2.95
CA GLU A 197 12.36 -11.30 -1.89
C GLU A 197 12.15 -10.57 -0.55
N GLY A 198 12.30 -9.24 -0.54
CA GLY A 198 12.09 -8.42 0.65
C GLY A 198 10.68 -8.53 1.23
N LEU A 199 9.65 -8.63 0.38
CA LEU A 199 8.26 -8.85 0.79
C LEU A 199 8.03 -10.28 1.29
N ALA A 200 8.68 -11.29 0.72
CA ALA A 200 8.60 -12.66 1.19
C ALA A 200 9.22 -12.81 2.58
N ASP A 201 10.40 -12.22 2.79
CA ASP A 201 11.12 -12.27 4.06
C ASP A 201 10.39 -11.52 5.16
N ARG A 202 9.97 -10.28 4.87
CA ARG A 202 9.41 -9.34 5.85
C ARG A 202 7.89 -9.18 5.74
N PHE A 203 7.19 -10.18 5.20
CA PHE A 203 5.75 -10.09 4.95
C PHE A 203 4.96 -9.70 6.21
N ARG A 204 5.30 -10.30 7.35
CA ARG A 204 4.59 -10.08 8.60
C ARG A 204 4.79 -8.65 9.10
N GLU A 205 6.01 -8.15 9.04
CA GLU A 205 6.40 -6.80 9.44
C GLU A 205 5.70 -5.76 8.55
N VAL A 206 5.72 -5.95 7.23
CA VAL A 206 4.99 -5.12 6.27
C VAL A 206 3.49 -5.16 6.56
N ARG A 207 2.91 -6.35 6.76
CA ARG A 207 1.50 -6.52 7.10
C ARG A 207 1.14 -5.76 8.38
N LEU A 208 1.90 -5.91 9.45
CA LEU A 208 1.64 -5.22 10.72
C LEU A 208 1.75 -3.70 10.59
N ALA A 209 2.69 -3.18 9.80
CA ALA A 209 2.74 -1.76 9.48
C ALA A 209 1.48 -1.30 8.72
N LEU A 210 0.97 -2.11 7.79
CA LEU A 210 -0.29 -1.81 7.09
C LEU A 210 -1.53 -1.91 8.00
N ASN A 211 -1.54 -2.80 9.01
CA ASN A 211 -2.59 -2.82 10.02
C ASN A 211 -2.64 -1.47 10.76
N GLN A 212 -1.47 -0.96 11.20
CA GLN A 212 -1.39 0.34 11.88
C GLN A 212 -1.92 1.48 10.99
N LEU A 213 -1.61 1.44 9.69
CA LEU A 213 -2.16 2.39 8.73
C LEU A 213 -3.69 2.31 8.67
N SER A 214 -4.24 1.11 8.57
CA SER A 214 -5.68 0.91 8.54
C SER A 214 -6.36 1.42 9.81
N ASP A 215 -5.80 1.11 10.98
CA ASP A 215 -6.36 1.52 12.27
C ASP A 215 -6.38 3.05 12.38
N GLN A 216 -5.31 3.72 11.95
CA GLN A 216 -5.25 5.19 11.90
C GLN A 216 -6.32 5.77 10.97
N LEU A 217 -6.53 5.18 9.79
CA LEU A 217 -7.54 5.67 8.84
C LEU A 217 -8.97 5.44 9.33
N LEU A 218 -9.26 4.30 9.96
CA LEU A 218 -10.59 4.01 10.51
C LEU A 218 -10.97 4.96 11.65
N ASN A 219 -10.02 5.27 12.55
CA ASN A 219 -10.26 6.19 13.65
C ASN A 219 -10.60 7.62 13.16
N LEU A 220 -10.01 8.06 12.05
CA LEU A 220 -10.30 9.37 11.44
C LEU A 220 -11.72 9.46 10.85
N ASP A 221 -12.24 8.35 10.33
CA ASP A 221 -13.63 8.26 9.82
C ASP A 221 -14.66 8.24 10.97
N GLU A 222 -14.27 7.88 12.19
CA GLU A 222 -15.14 7.97 13.38
C GLU A 222 -15.17 9.37 13.99
N ASP A 223 -14.02 10.06 14.05
CA ASP A 223 -13.91 11.43 14.57
C ASP A 223 -14.61 12.49 13.69
N THR A 224 -14.83 12.18 12.41
CA THR A 224 -15.53 13.06 11.46
C THR A 224 -17.04 12.85 11.43
N ARG A 225 -17.59 11.87 12.15
CA ARG A 225 -19.04 11.73 12.32
C ARG A 225 -19.51 12.77 13.33
N PRO A 226 -20.43 13.70 12.97
CA PRO A 226 -21.03 14.57 13.98
C PRO A 226 -21.65 13.67 15.05
N SER A 227 -21.35 13.93 16.32
CA SER A 227 -21.99 13.28 17.44
C SER A 227 -23.48 13.55 17.31
N ILE A 228 -24.24 12.57 16.80
CA ILE A 228 -25.69 12.64 16.86
C ILE A 228 -26.00 12.37 18.34
N SER A 229 -26.03 13.44 19.12
CA SER A 229 -26.67 13.45 20.42
C SER A 229 -28.14 13.07 20.19
N LEU A 230 -28.49 11.84 20.56
CA LEU A 230 -29.88 11.47 20.84
C LEU A 230 -30.34 12.15 22.12
#